data_AF-A0A2I4FG76-F1
#
_entry.id   AF-A0A2I4FG76-F1
#
_cell.length_a   1.000
_cell.length_b   1.000
_cell.length_c   1.000
_cell.angle_alpha   90.00
_cell.angle_beta   90.00
_cell.angle_gamma   90.00
#
_symmetry.space_group_name_H-M   'P 1'
#
loop_
_entity.id
_entity.type
_entity.pdbx_description
1 polymer ?
#
loop_
_entity_poly.entity_id
_entity_poly.type
_entity_poly.pdbx_seq_one_letter_code
_entity_poly.pdbx_strand_id
1 'polypeptide(L)'
;MEEHVGHLREVLNMLKQHCMFAKKSKCRFAVNEVDYLGHIINDKGVMGDPSKVVSMVEWPEPKNVKALRGFLGLTGYYQKFIQNYDLIAAPLTSLLKKNDFSWNPEASKAFTALKQAMSHPPILKLPNFSKPFVIECDASGNGIGQC
;
A
#
# COMPACT_ATOMS: atom_id res chain seq x y z
N MET A 1 4.97 27.89 6.51
CA MET A 1 3.56 28.32 6.67
C MET A 1 3.14 29.31 5.59
N GLU A 2 3.92 30.35 5.32
CA GLU A 2 3.61 31.33 4.27
C GLU A 2 3.46 30.70 2.87
N GLU A 3 4.39 29.83 2.48
CA GLU A 3 4.32 29.07 1.22
C GLU A 3 3.05 28.20 1.12
N HIS A 4 2.68 27.51 2.19
CA HIS A 4 1.46 26.69 2.24
C HIS A 4 0.19 27.53 2.00
N VAL A 5 0.13 28.73 2.57
CA VAL A 5 -0.98 29.67 2.34
C VAL A 5 -1.00 30.16 0.89
N GLY A 6 0.19 30.39 0.30
CA GLY A 6 0.35 30.70 -1.13
C GLY A 6 -0.24 29.62 -2.03
N HIS A 7 0.22 28.37 -1.87
CA HIS A 7 -0.28 27.21 -2.63
C HIS A 7 -1.80 27.02 -2.46
N LEU A 8 -2.29 27.15 -1.22
CA LEU A 8 -3.73 27.01 -0.96
C LEU A 8 -4.54 28.08 -1.70
N ARG A 9 -4.05 29.32 -1.75
CA ARG A 9 -4.71 30.42 -2.46
C ARG A 9 -4.78 30.13 -3.97
N GLU A 10 -3.70 29.64 -4.56
CA GLU A 10 -3.68 29.28 -5.99
C GLU A 10 -4.68 28.16 -6.32
N VAL A 11 -4.67 27.07 -5.54
CA VAL A 11 -5.59 25.94 -5.72
C VAL A 11 -7.05 26.36 -5.56
N LEU A 12 -7.38 27.13 -4.51
CA LEU A 12 -8.74 27.60 -4.28
C LEU A 12 -9.21 28.59 -5.35
N ASN A 13 -8.31 29.45 -5.85
CA ASN A 13 -8.62 30.34 -6.98
C ASN A 13 -8.91 29.56 -8.26
N MET A 14 -8.13 28.52 -8.55
CA MET A 14 -8.36 27.64 -9.69
C MET A 14 -9.69 26.90 -9.59
N LEU A 15 -10.02 26.34 -8.42
CA LEU A 15 -11.33 25.73 -8.17
C LEU A 15 -12.47 26.73 -8.41
N LYS A 16 -12.32 27.98 -7.93
CA LYS A 16 -13.31 29.04 -8.13
C LYS A 16 -13.47 29.40 -9.61
N GLN A 17 -12.38 29.53 -10.36
CA GLN A 17 -12.40 29.83 -11.80
C GLN A 17 -13.16 28.76 -12.61
N HIS A 18 -13.03 27.50 -12.21
CA HIS A 18 -13.71 26.37 -12.85
C HIS A 18 -15.05 25.99 -12.21
N CYS A 19 -15.60 26.83 -11.32
CA CYS A 19 -16.86 26.57 -10.62
C CYS A 19 -16.90 25.22 -9.88
N MET A 20 -15.75 24.76 -9.38
CA MET A 20 -15.61 23.56 -8.57
C MET A 20 -15.65 23.90 -7.07
N PHE A 21 -16.32 23.05 -6.29
CA PHE A 21 -16.52 23.28 -4.86
C PHE A 21 -15.94 22.14 -4.02
N ALA A 22 -15.09 22.47 -3.06
CA ALA A 22 -14.58 21.52 -2.08
C ALA A 22 -15.52 21.44 -0.87
N LYS A 23 -15.88 20.23 -0.46
CA LYS A 23 -16.71 20.01 0.73
C LYS A 23 -15.87 20.25 1.99
N LYS A 24 -16.09 21.37 2.69
CA LYS A 24 -15.33 21.78 3.88
C LYS A 24 -15.14 20.67 4.93
N SER A 25 -16.15 19.82 5.16
CA SER A 25 -16.04 18.73 6.15
C SER A 25 -15.04 17.63 5.78
N LYS A 26 -14.70 17.48 4.50
CA LYS A 26 -13.67 16.56 4.00
C LYS A 26 -12.30 17.22 3.84
N CYS A 27 -12.18 18.53 4.03
CA CYS A 27 -10.92 19.23 3.92
C CYS A 27 -10.14 19.16 5.24
N ARG A 28 -8.82 19.08 5.12
CA ARG A 28 -7.85 19.24 6.22
C ARG A 28 -6.80 20.23 5.72
N PHE A 29 -6.49 21.25 6.52
CA PHE A 29 -5.55 22.31 6.16
C PHE A 29 -4.53 22.48 7.28
N ALA A 30 -3.26 22.73 6.92
CA ALA A 30 -2.17 22.95 7.86
C ALA A 30 -2.09 21.91 9.00
N VAL A 31 -2.23 20.62 8.66
CA VAL A 31 -2.09 19.49 9.59
C VAL A 31 -0.73 18.81 9.39
N ASN A 32 -0.20 18.21 10.46
CA ASN A 32 1.07 17.47 10.41
C ASN A 32 0.92 16.06 9.82
N GLU A 33 -0.32 15.55 9.80
CA GLU A 33 -0.65 14.22 9.28
C GLU A 33 -1.93 14.31 8.46
N VAL A 34 -1.96 13.65 7.30
CA VAL A 34 -3.12 13.63 6.40
C VAL A 34 -3.37 12.24 5.83
N ASP A 35 -4.63 11.83 5.84
CA ASP A 35 -5.11 10.65 5.13
C ASP A 35 -5.26 10.98 3.64
N TYR A 36 -4.54 10.25 2.79
CA TYR A 36 -4.58 10.43 1.34
C TYR A 36 -4.47 9.09 0.61
N LEU A 37 -5.49 8.76 -0.18
CA LEU A 37 -5.55 7.55 -1.00
C LEU A 37 -5.32 6.23 -0.23
N GLY A 38 -5.72 6.14 1.04
CA GLY A 38 -5.49 4.94 1.87
C GLY A 38 -4.07 4.87 2.47
N HIS A 39 -3.35 5.98 2.43
CA HIS A 39 -2.09 6.17 3.13
C HIS A 39 -2.20 7.30 4.14
N ILE A 40 -1.39 7.19 5.20
CA ILE A 40 -1.16 8.27 6.14
C ILE A 40 0.17 8.92 5.76
N ILE A 41 0.16 10.23 5.50
CA ILE A 41 1.35 10.99 5.13
C ILE A 41 1.68 11.95 6.26
N ASN A 42 2.92 11.87 6.75
CA ASN A 42 3.47 12.77 7.76
C ASN A 42 4.93 13.15 7.45
N ASP A 43 5.57 13.84 8.39
CA ASP A 43 6.97 14.27 8.32
C ASP A 43 7.98 13.12 8.19
N LYS A 44 7.64 11.93 8.72
CA LYS A 44 8.49 10.74 8.65
C LYS A 44 8.38 10.01 7.32
N GLY A 45 7.25 10.13 6.63
CA GLY A 45 7.02 9.54 5.33
C GLY A 45 5.58 9.14 5.07
N VAL A 46 5.43 8.08 4.27
CA VAL A 46 4.15 7.49 3.88
C VAL A 46 3.99 6.17 4.62
N MET A 47 2.83 5.98 5.25
CA MET A 47 2.45 4.81 6.01
C MET A 47 1.16 4.20 5.43
N GLY A 48 0.97 2.90 5.57
CA GLY A 48 -0.31 2.26 5.27
C GLY A 48 -1.38 2.66 6.29
N ASP A 49 -2.63 2.81 5.86
CA ASP A 49 -3.77 3.05 6.74
C ASP A 49 -3.93 1.89 7.75
N PRO A 50 -3.86 2.15 9.08
CA PRO A 50 -3.99 1.14 10.12
C PRO A 50 -5.27 0.31 10.01
N SER A 51 -6.38 0.91 9.56
CA SER A 51 -7.64 0.19 9.37
C SER A 51 -7.52 -0.88 8.28
N LYS A 52 -6.75 -0.59 7.23
CA LYS A 52 -6.47 -1.53 6.13
C LYS A 52 -5.50 -2.61 6.57
N VAL A 53 -4.51 -2.26 7.39
CA VAL A 53 -3.59 -3.21 8.02
C VAL A 53 -4.36 -4.22 8.88
N VAL A 54 -5.23 -3.75 9.77
CA VAL A 54 -6.10 -4.63 10.59
C VAL A 54 -6.94 -5.54 9.70
N SER A 55 -7.56 -4.99 8.65
CA SER A 55 -8.36 -5.79 7.72
C SER A 55 -7.54 -6.92 7.05
N MET A 56 -6.27 -6.67 6.72
CA MET A 56 -5.37 -7.68 6.15
C MET A 56 -4.95 -8.73 7.18
N VAL A 57 -4.69 -8.32 8.43
CA VAL A 57 -4.29 -9.21 9.54
C VAL A 57 -5.46 -10.06 10.05
N GLU A 58 -6.69 -9.56 9.99
CA GLU A 58 -7.88 -10.31 10.39
C GLU A 58 -8.52 -11.09 9.23
N TRP A 59 -7.97 -10.97 8.02
CA TRP A 59 -8.54 -11.62 6.85
C TRP A 59 -8.66 -13.14 7.05
N PRO A 60 -9.85 -13.73 6.85
CA PRO A 60 -10.08 -15.16 7.05
C PRO A 60 -9.39 -15.98 5.96
N GLU A 61 -9.10 -17.25 6.24
CA GLU A 61 -8.50 -18.13 5.24
C GLU A 61 -9.38 -18.20 3.98
N PRO A 62 -8.84 -17.86 2.78
CA PRO A 62 -9.61 -17.88 1.54
C PRO A 62 -10.09 -19.29 1.19
N LYS A 63 -11.40 -19.49 1.16
CA LYS A 63 -12.02 -20.78 0.78
C LYS A 63 -12.28 -20.93 -0.73
N ASN A 64 -12.05 -19.87 -1.50
CA ASN A 64 -12.26 -19.87 -2.95
C ASN A 64 -11.33 -18.86 -3.65
N VAL A 65 -11.22 -19.02 -4.97
CA VAL A 65 -10.38 -18.17 -5.84
C VAL A 65 -10.78 -16.69 -5.73
N LYS A 66 -12.07 -16.36 -5.59
CA LYS A 66 -12.54 -14.98 -5.50
C LYS A 66 -12.05 -14.30 -4.22
N ALA A 67 -12.14 -14.99 -3.09
CA ALA A 67 -11.63 -14.53 -1.81
C ALA A 67 -10.10 -14.36 -1.84
N LEU A 68 -9.38 -15.29 -2.48
CA LEU A 68 -7.93 -15.20 -2.63
C LEU A 68 -7.52 -14.01 -3.51
N ARG A 69 -8.22 -13.76 -4.62
CA ARG A 69 -8.01 -12.58 -5.47
C ARG A 69 -8.27 -11.28 -4.70
N GLY A 70 -9.32 -11.25 -3.87
CA GLY A 70 -9.60 -10.09 -3.02
C GLY A 70 -8.47 -9.80 -2.02
N PHE A 71 -7.98 -10.84 -1.35
CA PHE A 71 -6.83 -10.74 -0.45
C PHE A 71 -5.59 -10.23 -1.20
N LEU A 72 -5.19 -10.89 -2.29
CA LEU A 72 -4.00 -10.52 -3.08
C LEU A 72 -4.11 -9.13 -3.72
N GLY A 73 -5.32 -8.69 -4.06
CA GLY A 73 -5.55 -7.33 -4.57
C GLY A 73 -5.31 -6.28 -3.50
N LEU A 74 -5.82 -6.50 -2.28
CA LEU A 74 -5.59 -5.59 -1.16
C LEU A 74 -4.13 -5.62 -0.73
N THR A 75 -3.53 -6.80 -0.56
CA THR A 75 -2.13 -6.90 -0.13
C THR A 75 -1.17 -6.43 -1.21
N GLY A 76 -1.51 -6.63 -2.48
CA GLY A 76 -0.75 -6.15 -3.63
C GLY A 76 -0.72 -4.62 -3.72
N TYR A 77 -1.78 -3.92 -3.26
CA TYR A 77 -1.77 -2.46 -3.18
C TYR A 77 -0.67 -1.95 -2.22
N TYR A 78 -0.41 -2.69 -1.14
CA TYR A 78 0.61 -2.37 -0.13
C TYR A 78 1.93 -3.12 -0.35
N GLN A 79 2.14 -3.78 -1.50
CA GLN A 79 3.35 -4.56 -1.75
C GLN A 79 4.65 -3.75 -1.64
N LYS A 80 4.60 -2.44 -1.91
CA LYS A 80 5.76 -1.53 -1.80
C LYS A 80 6.30 -1.41 -0.38
N PHE A 81 5.48 -1.76 0.62
CA PHE A 81 5.88 -1.79 2.02
C PHE A 81 6.45 -3.17 2.41
N ILE A 82 6.27 -4.20 1.60
CA ILE A 82 6.73 -5.55 1.93
C ILE A 82 7.96 -5.89 1.09
N GLN A 83 9.08 -6.10 1.78
CA GLN A 83 10.26 -6.68 1.17
C GLN A 83 9.95 -8.09 0.66
N ASN A 84 10.37 -8.39 -0.58
CA ASN A 84 10.20 -9.70 -1.20
C ASN A 84 8.74 -10.17 -1.31
N TYR A 85 7.78 -9.24 -1.44
CA TYR A 85 6.36 -9.56 -1.57
C TYR A 85 6.08 -10.65 -2.60
N ASP A 86 6.69 -10.55 -3.79
CA ASP A 86 6.48 -11.50 -4.89
C ASP A 86 6.88 -12.93 -4.51
N LEU A 87 7.97 -13.09 -3.77
CA LEU A 87 8.44 -14.40 -3.30
C LEU A 87 7.48 -15.00 -2.26
N ILE A 88 6.96 -14.18 -1.36
CA ILE A 88 6.01 -14.63 -0.33
C ILE A 88 4.65 -14.94 -0.97
N ALA A 89 4.22 -14.14 -1.94
CA ALA A 89 2.94 -14.30 -2.64
C ALA A 89 2.95 -15.37 -3.73
N ALA A 90 4.13 -15.85 -4.18
CA ALA A 90 4.25 -16.83 -5.26
C ALA A 90 3.42 -18.12 -5.07
N PRO A 91 3.39 -18.76 -3.89
CA PRO A 91 2.54 -19.93 -3.66
C PRO A 91 1.05 -19.61 -3.81
N LEU A 92 0.62 -18.43 -3.38
CA LEU A 92 -0.76 -17.97 -3.49
C LEU A 92 -1.15 -17.62 -4.93
N THR A 93 -0.28 -16.96 -5.68
CA THR A 93 -0.54 -16.65 -7.09
C THR A 93 -0.56 -17.90 -7.97
N SER A 94 0.19 -18.95 -7.60
CA SER A 94 0.14 -20.27 -8.25
C SER A 94 -1.26 -20.90 -8.14
N LEU A 95 -1.94 -20.75 -7.00
CA LEU A 95 -3.32 -21.22 -6.81
C LEU A 95 -4.35 -20.51 -7.70
N LEU A 96 -4.02 -19.34 -8.27
CA LEU A 96 -4.89 -18.64 -9.20
C LEU A 96 -4.79 -19.16 -10.65
N LYS A 97 -3.73 -19.91 -10.98
CA LYS A 97 -3.44 -20.39 -12.35
C LYS A 97 -4.13 -21.71 -12.70
N LYS A 98 -4.48 -22.52 -11.70
CA LYS A 98 -5.11 -23.84 -11.90
C LYS A 98 -6.63 -23.76 -11.71
N ASN A 99 -7.38 -24.49 -12.54
CA ASN A 99 -8.83 -24.57 -12.45
C ASN A 99 -9.33 -25.35 -11.21
N ASP A 100 -8.44 -26.09 -10.54
CA ASP A 100 -8.71 -26.72 -9.24
C ASP A 100 -8.02 -25.94 -8.13
N PHE A 101 -8.77 -25.04 -7.50
CA PHE A 101 -8.34 -24.37 -6.28
C PHE A 101 -8.22 -25.39 -5.16
N SER A 102 -6.99 -25.77 -4.84
CA SER A 102 -6.68 -26.66 -3.72
C SER A 102 -5.79 -25.91 -2.74
N TRP A 103 -6.33 -25.61 -1.56
CA TRP A 103 -5.57 -24.97 -0.50
C TRP A 103 -4.58 -25.97 0.09
N ASN A 104 -3.28 -25.66 0.00
CA ASN A 104 -2.21 -26.56 0.44
C ASN A 104 -1.42 -25.95 1.61
N PRO A 105 -0.57 -26.74 2.30
CA PRO A 105 0.20 -26.24 3.44
C PRO A 105 1.15 -25.08 3.08
N GLU A 106 1.66 -25.05 1.84
CA GLU A 106 2.51 -23.96 1.32
C GLU A 106 1.74 -22.65 1.24
N ALA A 107 0.48 -22.68 0.81
CA ALA A 107 -0.42 -21.55 0.75
C ALA A 107 -0.78 -21.03 2.15
N SER A 108 -1.08 -21.90 3.12
CA SER A 108 -1.27 -21.48 4.53
C SER A 108 -0.02 -20.80 5.09
N LYS A 109 1.18 -21.31 4.76
CA LYS A 109 2.45 -20.71 5.19
C LYS A 109 2.65 -19.33 4.55
N ALA A 110 2.45 -19.21 3.25
CA ALA A 110 2.54 -17.96 2.50
C ALA A 110 1.51 -16.91 2.99
N PHE A 111 0.28 -17.34 3.23
CA PHE A 111 -0.80 -16.50 3.76
C PHE A 111 -0.44 -15.94 5.13
N THR A 112 0.04 -16.79 6.04
CA THR A 112 0.47 -16.37 7.39
C THR A 112 1.67 -15.42 7.32
N ALA A 113 2.66 -15.72 6.46
CA ALA A 113 3.83 -14.87 6.27
C ALA A 113 3.46 -13.48 5.73
N LEU A 114 2.54 -13.40 4.75
CA LEU A 114 2.03 -12.11 4.26
C LEU A 114 1.30 -11.32 5.34
N LYS A 115 0.46 -11.97 6.15
CA LYS A 115 -0.24 -11.31 7.26
C LYS A 115 0.74 -10.77 8.30
N GLN A 116 1.80 -11.51 8.60
CA GLN A 116 2.88 -11.05 9.47
C GLN A 116 3.64 -9.86 8.86
N ALA A 117 4.02 -9.94 7.59
CA ALA A 117 4.68 -8.82 6.91
C ALA A 117 3.80 -7.56 6.87
N MET A 118 2.48 -7.72 6.69
CA MET A 118 1.52 -6.62 6.72
C MET A 118 1.28 -6.04 8.11
N SER A 119 1.53 -6.79 9.19
CA SER A 119 1.31 -6.31 10.56
C SER A 119 2.32 -5.23 10.99
N HIS A 120 3.50 -5.22 10.38
CA HIS A 120 4.56 -4.26 10.68
C HIS A 120 5.12 -3.64 9.39
N PRO A 121 4.30 -2.90 8.61
CA PRO A 121 4.78 -2.33 7.37
C PRO A 121 5.78 -1.20 7.71
N PRO A 122 6.97 -1.18 7.08
CA PRO A 122 7.95 -0.12 7.25
C PRO A 122 7.38 1.22 6.76
N ILE A 123 7.89 2.31 7.34
CA ILE A 123 7.55 3.66 6.89
C ILE A 123 8.37 3.95 5.63
N LEU A 124 7.70 4.24 4.51
CA LEU A 124 8.39 4.67 3.29
C LEU A 124 8.75 6.15 3.40
N LYS A 125 10.04 6.47 3.41
CA LYS A 125 10.49 7.85 3.42
C LYS A 125 10.18 8.53 2.08
N LEU A 126 9.84 9.80 2.14
CA LEU A 126 9.68 10.61 0.94
C LEU A 126 11.02 10.71 0.19
N PRO A 127 11.01 10.64 -1.15
CA PRO A 127 12.23 10.70 -1.95
C PRO A 127 12.93 12.05 -1.74
N ASN A 128 14.23 11.99 -1.42
CA ASN A 128 15.07 13.18 -1.34
C ASN A 128 15.83 13.34 -2.65
N PHE A 129 15.35 14.23 -3.52
CA PHE A 129 15.93 14.48 -4.84
C PHE A 129 17.32 15.13 -4.81
N SER A 130 17.82 15.56 -3.64
CA SER A 130 19.19 16.04 -3.47
C SER A 130 20.20 14.91 -3.23
N LYS A 131 19.75 13.66 -3.09
CA LYS A 131 20.60 12.49 -2.87
C LYS A 131 20.54 11.54 -4.08
N PRO A 132 21.60 10.77 -4.37
CA PRO A 132 21.53 9.73 -5.39
C PRO A 132 20.55 8.64 -4.94
N PHE A 133 19.77 8.14 -5.90
CA PHE A 133 18.92 6.98 -5.72
C PHE A 133 19.75 5.72 -5.98
N VAL A 134 19.68 4.76 -5.06
CA VAL A 134 20.30 3.42 -5.21
C VAL A 134 19.16 2.43 -5.40
N ILE A 135 19.24 1.63 -6.45
CA ILE A 135 18.28 0.55 -6.73
C ILE A 135 19.00 -0.77 -6.46
N GLU A 136 18.47 -1.54 -5.52
CA GLU A 136 18.93 -2.89 -5.24
C GLU A 136 17.94 -3.89 -5.84
N CYS A 137 18.42 -4.66 -6.82
CA CYS A 137 17.65 -5.71 -7.46
C CYS A 137 18.29 -7.06 -7.15
N ASP A 138 17.51 -7.97 -6.55
CA ASP A 138 17.86 -9.37 -6.40
C ASP A 138 16.89 -10.23 -7.20
N ALA A 139 17.38 -11.27 -7.87
CA ALA A 139 16.56 -12.12 -8.74
C ALA A 139 16.88 -13.59 -8.48
N SER A 140 15.83 -14.38 -8.29
CA SER A 140 15.90 -15.83 -8.17
C SER A 140 14.96 -16.49 -9.18
N GLY A 141 15.13 -17.79 -9.43
CA GLY A 141 14.24 -18.55 -10.32
C GLY A 141 12.75 -18.51 -9.93
N ASN A 142 12.42 -18.07 -8.71
CA ASN A 142 11.07 -18.02 -8.17
C ASN A 142 10.50 -16.59 -8.03
N GLY A 143 11.28 -15.53 -8.28
CA GLY A 143 10.81 -14.15 -8.17
C GLY A 143 11.93 -13.12 -8.10
N ILE A 144 11.53 -11.85 -8.20
CA ILE A 144 12.42 -10.67 -8.17
C ILE A 144 12.13 -9.88 -6.89
N GLY A 145 13.18 -9.53 -6.15
CA GLY A 145 13.14 -8.55 -5.06
C GLY A 145 13.65 -7.21 -5.56
N GLN A 146 12.90 -6.14 -5.33
CA GLN A 146 13.31 -4.77 -5.63
C GLN A 146 12.99 -3.88 -4.43
N CYS A 147 13.91 -2.98 -4.09
CA CYS A 147 13.75 -1.96 -3.04
C CYS A 147 14.14 -0.59 -3.59
#